data_AF-A0A2V6K3X0-F1
#
_entry.id   AF-A0A2V6K3X0-F1
#
_cell.length_a   1.000
_cell.length_b   1.000
_cell.length_c   1.000
_cell.angle_alpha   90.00
_cell.angle_beta   90.00
_cell.angle_gamma   90.00
#
_symmetry.space_group_name_H-M   'P 1'
#
loop_
_entity.id
_entity.type
_entity.pdbx_description
1 polymer ?
#
loop_
_entity_poly.entity_id
_entity_poly.type
_entity_poly.pdbx_seq_one_letter_code
_entity_poly.pdbx_strand_id
1 'polypeptide(L)'
;MSIWKKLLWFGVAALGTWAIAILALSRGEQISALWIVIAGFCALSISYRFYSSWLATKVLVLNEERATPAVLKNDNKDYVPTN
;
A
#
# COMPACT_ATOMS: atom_id res chain seq x y z
N MET A 1 12.77 17.20 0.27
CA MET A 1 11.87 18.35 0.03
C MET A 1 11.68 19.13 1.32
N SER A 2 11.91 20.45 1.30
CA SER A 2 11.62 21.34 2.45
C SER A 2 10.16 21.23 2.89
N ILE A 3 9.92 21.31 4.21
CA ILE A 3 8.58 21.19 4.82
C ILE A 3 7.57 22.18 4.20
N TRP A 4 8.07 23.37 3.85
CA TRP A 4 7.31 24.44 3.20
C TRP A 4 6.79 24.03 1.82
N LYS A 5 7.62 23.35 1.02
CA LYS A 5 7.22 22.87 -0.31
C LYS A 5 6.13 21.79 -0.19
N LYS A 6 6.22 20.92 0.82
CA LYS A 6 5.19 19.89 1.08
C LYS A 6 3.84 20.52 1.44
N LEU A 7 3.85 21.53 2.31
CA LEU A 7 2.64 22.27 2.69
C LEU A 7 1.99 22.95 1.49
N LEU A 8 2.79 23.58 0.63
CA LEU A 8 2.30 24.25 -0.57
C LEU A 8 1.61 23.25 -1.53
N TRP A 9 2.27 22.12 -1.80
CA TRP A 9 1.68 21.05 -2.63
C TRP A 9 0.44 20.42 -2.01
N PHE A 10 0.40 20.28 -0.68
CA PHE A 10 -0.79 19.81 0.02
C PHE A 10 -1.96 20.78 -0.15
N GLY A 11 -1.71 22.10 -0.06
CA GLY A 11 -2.72 23.13 -0.31
C GLY A 11 -3.28 23.08 -1.73
N VAL A 12 -2.42 22.93 -2.75
CA VAL A 12 -2.83 22.79 -4.16
C VAL A 12 -3.70 21.54 -4.35
N ALA A 13 -3.30 20.41 -3.78
CA ALA A 13 -4.07 19.17 -3.85
C ALA A 13 -5.45 19.30 -3.17
N ALA A 14 -5.49 19.93 -2.00
CA ALA A 14 -6.73 20.16 -1.24
C ALA A 14 -7.70 21.09 -2.00
N LEU A 15 -7.21 22.17 -2.60
CA LEU A 15 -8.04 23.05 -3.42
C LEU A 15 -8.60 22.32 -4.66
N GLY A 16 -7.77 21.50 -5.32
CA GLY A 16 -8.18 20.71 -6.47
C GLY A 16 -9.27 19.70 -6.13
N THR A 17 -9.11 18.92 -5.07
CA THR A 17 -10.13 17.96 -4.63
C THR A 17 -11.41 18.65 -4.17
N TRP A 18 -11.30 19.80 -3.50
CA TRP A 18 -12.44 20.61 -3.07
C TRP A 18 -13.27 21.14 -4.25
N ALA A 19 -12.61 21.67 -5.28
CA ALA A 19 -13.29 22.15 -6.49
C ALA A 19 -14.06 21.02 -7.20
N ILE A 20 -13.44 19.84 -7.33
CA ILE A 20 -14.08 18.66 -7.93
C ILE A 20 -15.25 18.18 -7.06
N ALA A 21 -15.10 18.19 -5.74
CA ALA A 21 -16.15 17.80 -4.81
C ALA A 21 -17.38 18.71 -4.91
N ILE A 22 -17.21 20.03 -4.96
CA ILE A 22 -18.31 20.98 -5.14
C ILE A 22 -19.01 20.73 -6.48
N LEU A 23 -18.26 20.53 -7.57
CA LEU A 23 -18.83 20.23 -8.88
C LEU A 23 -19.68 18.96 -8.84
N ALA A 24 -19.18 17.89 -8.23
CA ALA A 24 -19.90 16.63 -8.09
C ALA A 24 -21.20 16.79 -7.27
N LEU A 25 -21.14 17.52 -6.16
CA LEU A 25 -22.30 17.76 -5.28
C LEU A 25 -23.35 18.68 -5.92
N SER A 26 -22.91 19.66 -6.72
CA SER A 26 -23.81 20.61 -7.40
C SER A 26 -24.70 19.97 -8.47
N ARG A 27 -24.26 18.84 -9.06
CA ARG A 27 -24.98 18.16 -10.14
C ARG A 27 -26.12 17.27 -9.66
N GLY A 28 -26.22 17.02 -8.34
CA GLY A 28 -27.27 16.17 -7.76
C GLY A 28 -27.25 14.72 -8.26
N GLU A 29 -26.16 14.27 -8.89
CA GLU A 29 -26.01 12.89 -9.37
C GLU A 29 -25.83 11.93 -8.19
N GLN A 30 -26.40 10.73 -8.29
CA GLN A 30 -26.13 9.69 -7.30
C GLN A 30 -24.67 9.25 -7.37
N ILE A 31 -24.07 8.98 -6.21
CA ILE A 31 -22.68 8.54 -6.12
C ILE A 31 -22.55 7.17 -6.81
N SER A 32 -21.84 7.13 -7.95
CA SER A 32 -21.58 5.88 -8.65
C SER A 32 -20.74 4.94 -7.79
N ALA A 33 -21.11 3.65 -7.78
CA ALA A 33 -20.37 2.59 -7.08
C ALA A 33 -18.89 2.52 -7.52
N LEU A 34 -18.59 2.92 -8.76
CA LEU A 34 -17.22 2.95 -9.29
C LEU A 34 -16.28 3.81 -8.42
N TRP A 35 -16.76 4.96 -7.92
CA TRP A 35 -15.94 5.86 -7.09
C TRP A 35 -15.58 5.22 -5.75
N ILE A 36 -16.48 4.42 -5.17
CA ILE A 36 -16.22 3.68 -3.93
C ILE A 36 -15.15 2.61 -4.17
N VAL A 37 -15.22 1.90 -5.30
CA VAL A 37 -14.22 0.90 -5.69
C VAL A 37 -12.84 1.55 -5.87
N ILE A 38 -12.78 2.69 -6.57
CA ILE A 38 -11.52 3.43 -6.77
C ILE A 38 -10.94 3.92 -5.43
N ALA A 39 -11.79 4.45 -4.55
CA ALA A 39 -11.36 4.88 -3.21
C ALA A 39 -10.79 3.70 -2.41
N GLY A 40 -11.47 2.55 -2.43
CA GLY A 40 -10.99 1.32 -1.80
C GLY A 40 -9.66 0.84 -2.40
N PHE A 41 -9.51 0.88 -3.73
CA PHE A 41 -8.28 0.51 -4.43
C PHE A 41 -7.10 1.42 -4.03
N CYS A 42 -7.32 2.73 -3.91
CA CYS A 42 -6.30 3.67 -3.45
C CYS A 42 -5.89 3.37 -2.00
N ALA A 43 -6.86 3.16 -1.11
CA ALA A 43 -6.60 2.83 0.29
C ALA A 43 -5.83 1.49 0.44
N LEU A 44 -6.23 0.47 -0.34
CA LEU A 44 -5.53 -0.81 -0.39
C LEU A 44 -4.11 -0.65 -0.90
N SER A 45 -3.89 0.15 -1.95
CA SER A 45 -2.56 0.36 -2.53
C SER A 45 -1.59 1.01 -1.53
N ILE A 46 -2.06 2.04 -0.81
CA ILE A 46 -1.28 2.70 0.26
C ILE A 46 -0.99 1.70 1.38
N SER A 47 -2.01 0.98 1.84
CA SER A 47 -1.88 -0.03 2.91
C SER A 47 -0.89 -1.12 2.51
N TYR A 48 -1.03 -1.68 1.31
CA TYR A 48 -0.12 -2.67 0.76
C TYR A 48 1.32 -2.15 0.77
N ARG A 49 1.58 -0.91 0.32
CA ARG A 49 2.94 -0.39 0.24
C ARG A 49 3.63 -0.20 1.58
N PHE A 50 2.93 0.35 2.58
CA PHE A 50 3.53 0.70 3.87
C PHE A 50 3.42 -0.43 4.89
N TYR A 51 2.28 -1.10 4.95
CA TYR A 51 2.05 -2.18 5.90
C TYR A 51 2.82 -3.45 5.52
N SER A 52 2.97 -3.78 4.23
CA SER A 52 3.78 -4.94 3.82
C SER A 52 5.25 -4.79 4.24
N SER A 53 5.81 -3.58 4.14
CA SER A 53 7.19 -3.31 4.54
C SER A 53 7.37 -3.45 6.05
N TRP A 54 6.40 -2.97 6.84
CA TRP A 54 6.38 -3.20 8.28
C TRP A 54 6.28 -4.69 8.61
N LEU A 55 5.36 -5.41 7.96
CA LEU A 55 5.15 -6.84 8.15
C LEU A 55 6.43 -7.65 7.85
N ALA A 56 7.07 -7.38 6.71
CA ALA A 56 8.32 -8.00 6.29
C ALA A 56 9.46 -7.79 7.31
N THR A 57 9.54 -6.59 7.89
CA THR A 57 10.66 -6.21 8.78
C THR A 57 10.42 -6.61 10.23
N LYS A 58 9.18 -6.51 10.73
CA LYS A 58 8.87 -6.65 12.16
C LYS A 58 8.22 -7.98 12.52
N VAL A 59 7.39 -8.52 11.65
CA VAL A 59 6.65 -9.77 11.94
C VAL A 59 7.38 -10.95 11.33
N LEU A 60 7.65 -10.89 10.03
CA LEU A 60 8.32 -11.98 9.31
C LEU A 60 9.83 -11.97 9.53
N VAL A 61 10.41 -10.80 9.79
CA VAL A 61 11.85 -10.58 9.96
C VAL A 61 12.62 -11.29 8.84
N LEU A 62 12.25 -10.96 7.60
CA LEU A 62 12.83 -11.58 6.41
C LEU A 62 14.35 -11.33 6.40
N ASN A 63 15.10 -12.43 6.29
CA ASN A 63 16.55 -12.41 6.23
C ASN A 63 17.01 -13.28 5.06
N GLU A 64 17.54 -12.65 4.02
CA GLU A 64 18.03 -13.33 2.81
C GLU A 64 19.30 -14.15 3.06
N GLU A 65 20.10 -13.79 4.07
CA GLU A 65 21.31 -14.55 4.46
C GLU A 65 20.95 -15.82 5.24
N ARG A 66 19.70 -15.97 5.69
CA ARG A 66 19.24 -17.12 6.45
C ARG A 66 18.74 -18.22 5.52
N ALA A 67 19.62 -19.17 5.22
CA ALA A 67 19.23 -20.39 4.51
C ALA A 67 18.08 -21.12 5.22
N THR A 68 17.11 -21.60 4.45
CA THR A 68 15.97 -22.34 4.99
C THR A 68 16.41 -23.71 5.52
N PRO A 69 15.67 -24.30 6.49
CA PRO A 69 16.00 -25.62 7.02
C PRO A 69 16.10 -26.71 5.93
N ALA A 70 15.33 -26.57 4.85
CA ALA A 70 15.38 -27.46 3.68
C ALA A 70 16.79 -27.55 3.06
N VAL A 71 17.56 -26.47 3.08
CA VAL A 71 18.93 -26.43 2.55
C VAL A 71 19.93 -26.88 3.60
N LEU A 72 19.77 -26.45 4.85
CA LEU A 72 20.73 -26.72 5.94
C LEU A 72 20.68 -28.17 6.46
N LYS A 73 19.50 -28.79 6.45
CA LYS A 73 19.24 -30.11 7.02
C LYS A 73 18.70 -31.10 5.98
N ASN A 74 19.20 -31.03 4.75
CA ASN A 74 18.73 -31.82 3.61
C ASN A 74 18.79 -33.36 3.88
N ASP A 75 17.73 -33.89 4.48
CA ASP A 75 17.68 -35.24 5.05
C ASP A 75 16.85 -36.23 4.20
N ASN A 76 16.38 -35.79 3.04
CA ASN A 76 15.53 -36.56 2.11
C ASN A 76 14.21 -37.07 2.72
N LYS A 77 13.78 -36.51 3.86
CA LYS A 77 12.54 -36.93 4.54
C LYS A 77 11.72 -35.74 5.04
N ASP A 78 12.25 -34.99 6.01
CA ASP A 78 11.54 -33.89 6.67
C ASP A 78 11.98 -32.53 6.09
N TYR A 79 13.19 -32.45 5.53
CA TYR A 79 13.78 -31.26 4.94
C TYR A 79 14.35 -31.58 3.56
N VAL A 80 13.62 -31.19 2.51
CA VAL A 80 14.01 -31.42 1.11
C VAL A 80 13.86 -30.10 0.34
N PRO A 81 14.89 -29.64 -0.38
CA PRO A 81 14.79 -28.45 -1.21
C PRO A 81 13.83 -28.70 -2.38
N THR A 82 12.83 -27.84 -2.54
CA THR A 82 12.04 -27.74 -3.76
C THR A 82 12.78 -26.87 -4.78
N ASN A 83 12.80 -27.31 -6.04
CA ASN A 83 13.46 -26.65 -7.17
C ASN A 83 12.62 -25.52 -7.80
#